data_AF-A0A5C6AKT4-F1
#
_entry.id   AF-A0A5C6AKT4-F1
#
_cell.length_a   1.000
_cell.length_b   1.000
_cell.length_c   1.000
_cell.angle_alpha   90.00
_cell.angle_beta   90.00
_cell.angle_gamma   90.00
#
_symmetry.space_group_name_H-M   'P 1'
#
loop_
_entity.id
_entity.type
_entity.pdbx_description
1 polymer ?
#
loop_
_entity_poly.entity_id
_entity_poly.type
_entity_poly.pdbx_seq_one_letter_code
_entity_poly.pdbx_strand_id
1 'polypeptide(L)'
;MLTYQCDCGATLFFDSTHCVACGLDCGWCDSCRRIASVKVADGVKHCGNPDCGVVVFPCVSAVNWSACNALVGKEGNLCRSCVTTTDLPDLSQGMHLPRWRLLEEAKRRLIYDLDRLGIAWEINQPNLTFRFLADTPEEHVITGHENGVVTINLDEADPVAREKARQEFGEPQRTLIGHLRHEASHYLWQTHVQGRDEAACVRLFGDHNNPSYSEAMPAYYEQGPPDDWAEHFISAYASSHPWEDFAETAAFYLDMRSVVETVGQHFGRNNAPVGRQSCDTLLANYSEAGFGLNEVNRCLGLTDALPEVVSPPVVEKLRYIDSLLSRPVG
;
A
#
# COMPACT_ATOMS: atom_id res chain seq x y z
N MET A 1 5.42 6.19 6.97
CA MET A 1 4.48 7.32 6.87
C MET A 1 4.95 8.46 7.71
N LEU A 2 4.90 9.67 7.18
CA LEU A 2 5.29 10.87 7.92
C LEU A 2 4.25 11.23 8.98
N THR A 3 4.74 11.80 10.08
CA THR A 3 3.89 12.50 11.05
C THR A 3 3.84 14.00 10.77
N TYR A 4 2.79 14.61 11.28
CA TYR A 4 2.53 16.04 11.15
C TYR A 4 2.35 16.67 12.53
N GLN A 5 2.20 17.99 12.58
CA GLN A 5 1.99 18.71 13.83
C GLN A 5 0.62 19.38 13.81
N CYS A 6 -0.10 19.24 14.92
CA CYS A 6 -1.28 20.02 15.23
C CYS A 6 -0.87 21.47 15.56
N ASP A 7 -1.83 22.39 15.48
CA ASP A 7 -1.65 23.77 15.92
C ASP A 7 -1.18 23.92 17.37
N CYS A 8 -1.55 22.97 18.24
CA CYS A 8 -1.10 22.94 19.63
C CYS A 8 0.32 22.37 19.82
N GLY A 9 0.98 21.95 18.74
CA GLY A 9 2.31 21.34 18.73
C GLY A 9 2.33 19.82 18.90
N ALA A 10 1.19 19.17 19.18
CA ALA A 10 1.12 17.72 19.32
C ALA A 10 1.30 17.00 17.98
N THR A 11 1.89 15.81 18.01
CA THR A 11 2.06 14.95 16.83
C THR A 11 0.72 14.42 16.33
N LEU A 12 0.51 14.52 15.02
CA LEU A 12 -0.60 13.94 14.27
C LEU A 12 -0.09 12.82 13.36
N PHE A 13 -0.86 11.74 13.27
CA PHE A 13 -0.57 10.56 12.47
C PHE A 13 -1.47 10.51 11.24
N PHE A 14 -1.13 9.67 10.26
CA PHE A 14 -1.85 9.57 8.98
C PHE A 14 -3.36 9.31 9.13
N ASP A 15 -3.77 8.55 10.14
CA ASP A 15 -5.19 8.23 10.38
C ASP A 15 -5.83 9.12 11.46
N SER A 16 -5.14 10.16 11.93
CA SER A 16 -5.69 11.06 12.94
C SER A 16 -6.96 11.76 12.42
N THR A 17 -8.04 11.61 13.19
CA THR A 17 -9.33 12.32 13.00
C THR A 17 -9.53 13.44 14.02
N HIS A 18 -8.76 13.42 15.11
CA HIS A 18 -8.72 14.45 16.13
C HIS A 18 -7.34 14.47 16.81
N CYS A 19 -6.98 15.61 17.38
CA CYS A 19 -5.78 15.75 18.18
C CYS A 19 -6.04 15.24 19.61
N VAL A 20 -5.26 14.27 20.07
CA VAL A 20 -5.38 13.73 21.43
C VAL A 20 -5.01 14.72 22.54
N ALA A 21 -4.28 15.79 22.21
CA ALA A 21 -3.85 16.79 23.18
C ALA A 21 -4.83 17.96 23.36
N CYS A 22 -5.38 18.49 22.25
CA CYS A 22 -6.27 19.66 22.30
C CYS A 22 -7.70 19.40 21.84
N GLY A 23 -8.01 18.21 21.33
CA GLY A 23 -9.35 17.81 20.89
C GLY A 23 -9.81 18.40 19.56
N LEU A 24 -9.00 19.20 18.86
CA LEU A 24 -9.34 19.70 17.53
C LEU A 24 -9.54 18.56 16.53
N ASP A 25 -10.58 18.66 15.71
CA ASP A 25 -10.75 17.83 14.51
C ASP A 25 -9.47 17.88 13.67
N CYS A 26 -9.10 16.76 13.07
CA CYS A 26 -7.93 16.62 12.21
C CYS A 26 -8.27 15.79 10.98
N GLY A 27 -7.50 15.95 9.90
CA GLY A 27 -7.67 15.13 8.71
C GLY A 27 -6.63 15.40 7.63
N TRP A 28 -6.63 14.54 6.61
CA TRP A 28 -5.75 14.66 5.45
C TRP A 28 -6.24 15.75 4.50
N CYS A 29 -5.55 16.89 4.43
CA CYS A 29 -5.92 17.97 3.53
C CYS A 29 -5.42 17.69 2.11
N ASP A 30 -6.35 17.48 1.17
CA ASP A 30 -6.02 17.19 -0.24
C ASP A 30 -5.23 18.33 -0.91
N SER A 31 -5.40 19.57 -0.45
CA SER A 31 -4.71 20.73 -1.02
C SER A 31 -3.22 20.76 -0.68
N CYS A 32 -2.83 20.47 0.57
CA CYS A 32 -1.42 20.50 0.98
C CYS A 32 -0.78 19.11 1.14
N ARG A 33 -1.56 18.03 1.02
CA ARG A 33 -1.14 16.62 1.16
C ARG A 33 -0.46 16.36 2.51
N ARG A 34 -1.13 16.79 3.59
CA ARG A 34 -0.68 16.66 4.98
C ARG A 34 -1.85 16.41 5.90
N ILE A 35 -1.60 15.75 7.03
CA ILE A 35 -2.55 15.79 8.15
C ILE A 35 -2.45 17.17 8.80
N ALA A 36 -3.60 17.79 9.00
CA ALA A 36 -3.73 19.08 9.65
C ALA A 36 -4.91 19.07 10.62
N SER A 37 -4.81 19.87 11.68
CA SER A 37 -5.98 20.26 12.47
C SER A 37 -6.96 21.09 11.65
N VAL A 38 -8.21 21.15 12.07
CA VAL A 38 -9.25 21.98 11.47
C VAL A 38 -9.53 23.17 12.40
N LYS A 39 -9.29 24.38 11.89
CA LYS A 39 -9.65 25.63 12.59
C LYS A 39 -11.04 26.07 12.17
N VAL A 40 -11.81 26.63 13.10
CA VAL A 40 -13.10 27.23 12.79
C VAL A 40 -13.00 28.73 13.00
N ALA A 41 -13.28 29.51 11.96
CA ALA A 41 -13.37 30.97 11.99
C ALA A 41 -14.70 31.38 11.35
N ASP A 42 -15.52 32.14 12.08
CA ASP A 42 -16.85 32.60 11.63
C ASP A 42 -17.76 31.47 11.08
N GLY A 43 -17.66 30.27 11.68
CA GLY A 43 -18.41 29.08 11.25
C GLY A 43 -17.83 28.35 10.03
N VAL A 44 -16.75 28.85 9.44
CA VAL A 44 -16.06 28.24 8.30
C VAL A 44 -14.88 27.39 8.81
N LYS A 45 -14.75 26.17 8.28
CA LYS A 45 -13.65 25.25 8.58
C LYS A 45 -12.47 25.50 7.65
N HIS A 46 -11.28 25.66 8.22
CA HIS A 46 -10.03 25.89 7.52
C HIS A 46 -8.98 24.84 7.87
N CYS A 47 -8.11 24.51 6.91
CA CYS A 47 -6.91 23.73 7.15
C CYS A 47 -6.01 24.48 8.15
N GLY A 48 -5.67 23.84 9.26
CA GLY A 48 -4.86 24.41 10.34
C GLY A 48 -3.39 24.63 9.96
N ASN A 49 -2.91 23.96 8.90
CA ASN A 49 -1.56 24.17 8.39
C ASN A 49 -1.37 25.63 7.92
N PRO A 50 -0.46 26.43 8.53
CA PRO A 50 -0.29 27.85 8.22
C PRO A 50 0.04 28.14 6.75
N ASP A 51 0.78 27.25 6.09
CA ASP A 51 1.15 27.38 4.67
C ASP A 51 0.00 27.02 3.70
N CYS A 52 -1.13 26.55 4.21
CA CYS A 52 -2.29 26.13 3.42
C CYS A 52 -3.51 27.02 3.70
N GLY A 53 -4.05 26.99 4.92
CA GLY A 53 -5.17 27.86 5.35
C GLY A 53 -6.48 27.75 4.55
N VAL A 54 -6.57 26.87 3.56
CA VAL A 54 -7.73 26.78 2.66
C VAL A 54 -8.98 26.37 3.41
N VAL A 55 -10.14 26.78 2.89
CA VAL A 55 -11.44 26.28 3.37
C VAL A 55 -11.52 24.78 3.07
N VAL A 56 -11.98 24.01 4.05
CA VAL A 56 -12.05 22.55 3.96
C VAL A 56 -13.40 22.02 4.42
N PHE A 57 -13.82 20.93 3.78
CA PHE A 57 -14.99 20.14 4.11
C PHE A 57 -14.58 18.68 4.30
N PRO A 58 -15.25 17.90 5.15
CA PRO A 58 -15.00 16.47 5.21
C PRO A 58 -15.36 15.80 3.88
N CYS A 59 -14.57 14.81 3.45
CA CYS A 59 -14.88 13.95 2.32
C CYS A 59 -16.26 13.28 2.49
N VAL A 60 -17.02 13.11 1.41
CA VAL A 60 -18.33 12.41 1.44
C VAL A 60 -18.23 11.04 2.13
N SER A 61 -17.16 10.28 1.88
CA SER A 61 -16.98 8.97 2.52
C SER A 61 -16.69 9.05 4.03
N ALA A 62 -16.14 10.18 4.50
CA ALA A 62 -15.98 10.45 5.92
C ALA A 62 -17.35 10.71 6.57
N VAL A 63 -18.18 11.55 5.93
CA VAL A 63 -19.50 11.97 6.43
C VAL A 63 -20.49 10.80 6.47
N ASN A 64 -20.62 10.08 5.37
CA ASN A 64 -21.69 9.09 5.22
C ASN A 64 -21.35 7.76 5.90
N TRP A 65 -20.06 7.42 5.95
CA TRP A 65 -19.63 6.08 6.34
C TRP A 65 -18.44 6.04 7.27
N SER A 66 -17.88 7.16 7.74
CA SER A 66 -16.67 7.17 8.60
C SER A 66 -15.53 6.32 8.01
N ALA A 67 -15.43 6.24 6.68
CA ALA A 67 -14.48 5.39 5.98
C ALA A 67 -13.21 6.15 5.55
N CYS A 68 -13.16 7.46 5.80
CA CYS A 68 -12.10 8.34 5.35
C CYS A 68 -11.89 9.48 6.37
N ASN A 69 -10.69 10.02 6.44
CA ASN A 69 -10.35 11.21 7.25
C ASN A 69 -9.90 12.40 6.39
N ALA A 70 -10.15 12.36 5.08
CA ALA A 70 -9.72 13.42 4.18
C ALA A 70 -10.60 14.68 4.25
N LEU A 71 -9.96 15.81 3.99
CA LEU A 71 -10.50 17.16 3.94
C LEU A 71 -10.35 17.69 2.51
N VAL A 72 -11.48 18.04 1.90
CA VAL A 72 -11.61 18.47 0.50
C VAL A 72 -11.95 19.96 0.40
N GLY A 73 -11.57 20.60 -0.72
CA GLY A 73 -11.79 22.05 -0.91
C GLY A 73 -13.22 22.46 -1.27
N LYS A 74 -14.13 21.49 -1.50
CA LYS A 74 -15.52 21.74 -1.87
C LYS A 74 -16.43 20.75 -1.17
N GLU A 75 -17.53 21.25 -0.59
CA GLU A 75 -18.55 20.44 0.04
C GLU A 75 -19.18 19.43 -0.94
N GLY A 76 -19.44 18.21 -0.45
CA GLY A 76 -20.05 17.15 -1.26
C GLY A 76 -19.08 16.44 -2.21
N ASN A 77 -17.77 16.73 -2.16
CA ASN A 77 -16.78 16.02 -2.96
C ASN A 77 -16.23 14.77 -2.25
N LEU A 78 -15.88 13.76 -3.05
CA LEU A 78 -14.95 12.70 -2.65
C LEU A 78 -13.51 13.22 -2.72
N CYS A 79 -12.64 12.73 -1.84
CA CYS A 79 -11.21 13.02 -1.92
C CYS A 79 -10.53 12.24 -3.05
N ARG A 80 -9.27 12.59 -3.35
CA ARG A 80 -8.44 11.93 -4.38
C ARG A 80 -8.38 10.41 -4.25
N SER A 81 -8.37 9.88 -3.04
CA SER A 81 -8.39 8.43 -2.82
C SER A 81 -9.79 7.83 -2.95
N CYS A 82 -10.84 8.45 -2.41
CA CYS A 82 -12.18 7.86 -2.43
C CYS A 82 -12.81 7.87 -3.83
N VAL A 83 -12.42 8.80 -4.71
CA VAL A 83 -12.93 8.83 -6.09
C VAL A 83 -12.43 7.65 -6.94
N THR A 84 -11.37 6.96 -6.53
CA THR A 84 -10.85 5.79 -7.27
C THR A 84 -11.59 4.50 -6.97
N THR A 85 -12.44 4.45 -5.95
CA THR A 85 -13.33 3.30 -5.73
C THR A 85 -14.52 3.42 -6.67
N THR A 86 -14.55 2.61 -7.72
CA THR A 86 -15.60 2.65 -8.74
C THR A 86 -16.76 1.72 -8.41
N ASP A 87 -16.50 0.68 -7.63
CA ASP A 87 -17.47 -0.34 -7.27
C ASP A 87 -17.32 -0.70 -5.78
N LEU A 88 -18.47 -0.83 -5.11
CA LEU A 88 -18.60 -1.21 -3.72
C LEU A 88 -19.81 -2.14 -3.56
N PRO A 89 -19.80 -3.08 -2.58
CA PRO A 89 -20.96 -3.90 -2.32
C PRO A 89 -22.07 -3.06 -1.65
N ASP A 90 -23.24 -3.66 -1.47
CA ASP A 90 -24.28 -3.06 -0.61
C ASP A 90 -23.78 -2.95 0.84
N LEU A 91 -23.39 -1.73 1.24
CA LEU A 91 -22.84 -1.43 2.56
C LEU A 91 -23.88 -1.53 3.69
N SER A 92 -25.17 -1.67 3.37
CA SER A 92 -26.20 -1.91 4.39
C SER A 92 -26.18 -3.34 4.92
N GLN A 93 -25.46 -4.25 4.27
CA GLN A 93 -25.40 -5.66 4.64
C GLN A 93 -24.28 -5.93 5.64
N GLY A 94 -24.67 -6.48 6.80
CA GLY A 94 -23.79 -7.12 7.78
C GLY A 94 -22.40 -6.49 7.94
N MET A 95 -21.37 -7.27 7.60
CA MET A 95 -19.97 -6.91 7.76
C MET A 95 -19.38 -6.11 6.60
N HIS A 96 -20.18 -5.74 5.58
CA HIS A 96 -19.66 -5.08 4.39
C HIS A 96 -19.06 -3.72 4.72
N LEU A 97 -19.78 -2.88 5.46
CA LEU A 97 -19.29 -1.55 5.81
C LEU A 97 -18.00 -1.59 6.66
N PRO A 98 -17.90 -2.35 7.77
CA PRO A 98 -16.66 -2.48 8.52
C PRO A 98 -15.47 -2.98 7.68
N ARG A 99 -15.68 -3.99 6.83
CA ARG A 99 -14.63 -4.56 5.97
C ARG A 99 -14.18 -3.57 4.90
N TRP A 100 -15.12 -2.87 4.28
CA TRP A 100 -14.84 -1.85 3.27
C TRP A 100 -14.04 -0.69 3.86
N ARG A 101 -14.34 -0.26 5.10
CA ARG A 101 -13.54 0.77 5.80
C ARG A 101 -12.07 0.37 5.93
N LEU A 102 -11.78 -0.89 6.24
CA LEU A 102 -10.41 -1.41 6.37
C LEU A 102 -9.68 -1.39 5.01
N LEU A 103 -10.37 -1.74 3.92
CA LEU A 103 -9.81 -1.66 2.57
C LEU A 103 -9.56 -0.21 2.15
N GLU A 104 -10.48 0.72 2.43
CA GLU A 104 -10.29 2.15 2.16
C GLU A 104 -9.11 2.73 2.95
N GLU A 105 -8.91 2.30 4.19
CA GLU A 105 -7.75 2.67 5.00
C GLU A 105 -6.44 2.18 4.38
N ALA A 106 -6.35 0.88 4.06
CA ALA A 106 -5.18 0.30 3.42
C ALA A 106 -4.91 0.94 2.04
N LYS A 107 -5.95 1.24 1.26
CA LYS A 107 -5.84 1.94 -0.04
C LYS A 107 -5.31 3.36 0.10
N ARG A 108 -5.78 4.15 1.07
CA ARG A 108 -5.23 5.49 1.32
C ARG A 108 -3.74 5.42 1.62
N ARG A 109 -3.31 4.37 2.32
CA ARG A 109 -1.90 4.16 2.65
C ARG A 109 -1.06 3.81 1.41
N LEU A 110 -1.57 2.94 0.55
CA LEU A 110 -0.96 2.67 -0.76
C LEU A 110 -0.86 3.95 -1.60
N ILE A 111 -1.93 4.73 -1.73
CA ILE A 111 -1.95 5.96 -2.51
C ILE A 111 -0.93 6.97 -1.96
N TYR A 112 -0.80 7.06 -0.63
CA TYR A 112 0.25 7.85 -0.01
C TYR A 112 1.64 7.38 -0.47
N ASP A 113 1.93 6.07 -0.44
CA ASP A 113 3.21 5.53 -0.88
C ASP A 113 3.51 5.87 -2.36
N LEU A 114 2.50 5.74 -3.24
CA LEU A 114 2.61 6.10 -4.66
C LEU A 114 2.82 7.61 -4.88
N ASP A 115 2.12 8.47 -4.13
CA ASP A 115 2.31 9.92 -4.16
C ASP A 115 3.72 10.32 -3.69
N ARG A 116 4.28 9.61 -2.70
CA ARG A 116 5.66 9.83 -2.20
C ARG A 116 6.71 9.41 -3.22
N LEU A 117 6.38 8.47 -4.09
CA LEU A 117 7.21 8.08 -5.24
C LEU A 117 7.02 9.00 -6.46
N GLY A 118 6.00 9.86 -6.46
CA GLY A 118 5.69 10.73 -7.59
C GLY A 118 5.04 9.99 -8.76
N ILE A 119 4.43 8.82 -8.51
CA ILE A 119 3.73 8.05 -9.53
C ILE A 119 2.45 8.79 -9.94
N ALA A 120 2.24 9.00 -11.23
CA ALA A 120 1.12 9.74 -11.78
C ALA A 120 -0.16 8.89 -11.94
N TRP A 121 -0.54 8.16 -10.87
CA TRP A 121 -1.60 7.14 -10.89
C TRP A 121 -3.00 7.66 -11.29
N GLU A 122 -3.26 8.98 -11.17
CA GLU A 122 -4.53 9.62 -11.55
C GLU A 122 -4.66 9.92 -13.05
N ILE A 123 -3.54 10.19 -13.72
CA ILE A 123 -3.54 10.74 -15.09
C ILE A 123 -2.89 9.79 -16.11
N ASN A 124 -2.22 8.74 -15.63
CA ASN A 124 -1.74 7.65 -16.47
C ASN A 124 -2.90 6.96 -17.20
N GLN A 125 -2.58 6.31 -18.31
CA GLN A 125 -3.53 5.47 -19.04
C GLN A 125 -2.99 4.02 -19.11
N PRO A 126 -3.71 3.05 -18.50
CA PRO A 126 -4.90 3.24 -17.68
C PRO A 126 -4.60 3.99 -16.37
N ASN A 127 -5.63 4.60 -15.77
CA ASN A 127 -5.56 5.16 -14.42
C ASN A 127 -5.76 4.05 -13.39
N LEU A 128 -5.25 4.24 -12.16
CA LEU A 128 -5.43 3.26 -11.09
C LEU A 128 -6.79 3.43 -10.41
N THR A 129 -7.65 2.42 -10.50
CA THR A 129 -8.96 2.36 -9.83
C THR A 129 -9.11 1.08 -9.01
N PHE A 130 -10.11 1.06 -8.14
CA PHE A 130 -10.34 -0.01 -7.19
C PHE A 130 -11.79 -0.47 -7.20
N ARG A 131 -11.98 -1.78 -7.18
CA ARG A 131 -13.27 -2.44 -6.99
C ARG A 131 -13.18 -3.26 -5.71
N PHE A 132 -14.01 -2.92 -4.73
CA PHE A 132 -14.14 -3.72 -3.52
C PHE A 132 -15.48 -4.42 -3.62
N LEU A 133 -15.48 -5.75 -3.74
CA LEU A 133 -16.70 -6.52 -4.03
C LEU A 133 -16.87 -7.64 -3.00
N ALA A 134 -18.11 -7.98 -2.69
CA ALA A 134 -18.41 -9.14 -1.85
C ALA A 134 -18.86 -10.31 -2.73
N ASP A 135 -18.57 -11.52 -2.29
CA ASP A 135 -19.14 -12.72 -2.89
C ASP A 135 -20.67 -12.69 -2.87
N THR A 136 -21.26 -13.32 -3.87
CA THR A 136 -22.68 -13.61 -3.94
C THR A 136 -22.87 -15.13 -3.97
N PRO A 137 -24.08 -15.65 -3.69
CA PRO A 137 -24.35 -17.08 -3.84
C PRO A 137 -24.06 -17.61 -5.25
N GLU A 138 -24.12 -16.76 -6.27
CA GLU A 138 -23.94 -17.12 -7.67
C GLU A 138 -22.51 -16.87 -8.20
N GLU A 139 -21.74 -15.98 -7.57
CA GLU A 139 -20.45 -15.51 -8.08
C GLU A 139 -19.44 -15.29 -6.95
N HIS A 140 -18.27 -15.91 -7.10
CA HIS A 140 -17.10 -15.66 -6.26
C HIS A 140 -16.23 -14.57 -6.89
N VAL A 141 -15.92 -13.53 -6.12
CA VAL A 141 -15.08 -12.43 -6.55
C VAL A 141 -13.62 -12.88 -6.56
N ILE A 142 -12.99 -12.80 -7.73
CA ILE A 142 -11.56 -13.03 -7.90
C ILE A 142 -10.80 -11.74 -7.60
N THR A 143 -9.90 -11.79 -6.61
CA THR A 143 -8.93 -10.73 -6.36
C THR A 143 -7.88 -10.73 -7.46
N GLY A 144 -7.51 -9.54 -7.94
CA GLY A 144 -6.49 -9.40 -8.96
C GLY A 144 -6.44 -7.99 -9.55
N HIS A 145 -5.56 -7.81 -10.54
CA HIS A 145 -5.43 -6.58 -11.31
C HIS A 145 -5.71 -6.83 -12.79
N GLU A 146 -6.54 -5.98 -13.39
CA GLU A 146 -6.78 -5.97 -14.83
C GLU A 146 -6.93 -4.54 -15.36
N ASN A 147 -6.10 -4.14 -16.33
CA ASN A 147 -6.20 -2.86 -17.05
C ASN A 147 -6.36 -1.61 -16.16
N GLY A 148 -5.54 -1.51 -15.10
CA GLY A 148 -5.57 -0.41 -14.14
C GLY A 148 -6.60 -0.57 -13.03
N VAL A 149 -7.40 -1.63 -13.06
CA VAL A 149 -8.43 -1.91 -12.05
C VAL A 149 -7.90 -2.97 -11.08
N VAL A 150 -7.72 -2.58 -9.82
CA VAL A 150 -7.45 -3.51 -8.71
C VAL A 150 -8.78 -3.96 -8.11
N THR A 151 -9.08 -5.25 -8.21
CA THR A 151 -10.27 -5.84 -7.59
C THR A 151 -9.85 -6.60 -6.34
N ILE A 152 -10.46 -6.30 -5.19
CA ILE A 152 -10.24 -7.02 -3.94
C ILE A 152 -11.58 -7.60 -3.44
N ASN A 153 -11.58 -8.88 -3.12
CA ASN A 153 -12.68 -9.52 -2.41
C ASN A 153 -12.75 -8.99 -0.96
N LEU A 154 -13.93 -8.54 -0.56
CA LEU A 154 -14.20 -7.98 0.76
C LEU A 154 -13.91 -8.97 1.90
N ASP A 155 -14.00 -10.27 1.65
CA ASP A 155 -13.68 -11.30 2.62
C ASP A 155 -12.20 -11.31 3.02
N GLU A 156 -11.30 -10.71 2.25
CA GLU A 156 -9.90 -10.51 2.66
C GLU A 156 -9.76 -9.59 3.89
N ALA A 157 -10.74 -8.72 4.11
CA ALA A 157 -10.81 -7.87 5.28
C ALA A 157 -11.40 -8.59 6.51
N ASP A 158 -11.85 -9.85 6.37
CA ASP A 158 -12.16 -10.71 7.51
C ASP A 158 -10.86 -11.23 8.15
N PRO A 159 -10.56 -10.89 9.42
CA PRO A 159 -9.35 -11.36 10.08
C PRO A 159 -9.28 -12.89 10.24
N VAL A 160 -10.42 -13.57 10.37
CA VAL A 160 -10.47 -15.04 10.50
C VAL A 160 -10.17 -15.69 9.16
N ALA A 161 -10.82 -15.22 8.09
CA ALA A 161 -10.57 -15.74 6.75
C ALA A 161 -9.11 -15.46 6.34
N ARG A 162 -8.59 -14.27 6.65
CA ARG A 162 -7.22 -13.89 6.36
C ARG A 162 -6.19 -14.73 7.12
N GLU A 163 -6.42 -15.01 8.41
CA GLU A 163 -5.52 -15.87 9.18
C GLU A 163 -5.56 -17.32 8.69
N LYS A 164 -6.74 -17.82 8.29
CA LYS A 164 -6.88 -19.14 7.67
C LYS A 164 -6.10 -19.22 6.36
N ALA A 165 -6.29 -18.24 5.46
CA ALA A 165 -5.57 -18.16 4.19
C ALA A 165 -4.05 -18.06 4.41
N ARG A 166 -3.60 -17.24 5.38
CA ARG A 166 -2.18 -17.13 5.75
C ARG A 166 -1.58 -18.50 6.07
N GLN A 167 -2.28 -19.32 6.85
CA GLN A 167 -1.81 -20.67 7.21
C GLN A 167 -1.88 -21.64 6.03
N GLU A 168 -2.95 -21.60 5.23
CA GLU A 168 -3.14 -22.46 4.05
C GLU A 168 -2.07 -22.22 2.99
N PHE A 169 -1.67 -20.97 2.77
CA PHE A 169 -0.65 -20.60 1.79
C PHE A 169 0.77 -20.51 2.38
N GLY A 170 0.94 -20.83 3.67
CA GLY A 170 2.25 -20.78 4.33
C GLY A 170 2.88 -19.39 4.37
N GLU A 171 2.06 -18.34 4.35
CA GLU A 171 2.52 -16.96 4.32
C GLU A 171 2.99 -16.52 5.72
N PRO A 172 4.12 -15.80 5.82
CA PRO A 172 4.57 -15.31 7.11
C PRO A 172 3.62 -14.25 7.67
N GLN A 173 3.06 -13.41 6.79
CA GLN A 173 2.03 -12.42 7.11
C GLN A 173 1.09 -12.22 5.91
N ARG A 174 -0.20 -12.06 6.18
CA ARG A 174 -1.22 -11.69 5.19
C ARG A 174 -1.92 -10.42 5.66
N THR A 175 -1.74 -9.31 4.94
CA THR A 175 -2.29 -8.00 5.31
C THR A 175 -2.99 -7.34 4.12
N LEU A 176 -4.01 -6.52 4.40
CA LEU A 176 -4.76 -5.81 3.36
C LEU A 176 -3.88 -4.86 2.54
N ILE A 177 -2.96 -4.15 3.21
CA ILE A 177 -2.03 -3.25 2.53
C ILE A 177 -1.00 -4.03 1.70
N GLY A 178 -0.57 -5.21 2.17
CA GLY A 178 0.30 -6.11 1.42
C GLY A 178 -0.33 -6.51 0.09
N HIS A 179 -1.56 -7.01 0.10
CA HIS A 179 -2.27 -7.37 -1.13
C HIS A 179 -2.49 -6.16 -2.04
N LEU A 180 -2.92 -5.02 -1.50
CA LEU A 180 -3.09 -3.83 -2.32
C LEU A 180 -1.78 -3.39 -2.99
N ARG A 181 -0.64 -3.54 -2.31
CA ARG A 181 0.68 -3.27 -2.90
C ARG A 181 1.05 -4.30 -3.97
N HIS A 182 0.72 -5.57 -3.77
CA HIS A 182 0.90 -6.62 -4.78
C HIS A 182 0.10 -6.31 -6.04
N GLU A 183 -1.22 -6.07 -5.91
CA GLU A 183 -2.08 -5.78 -7.06
C GLU A 183 -1.72 -4.46 -7.75
N ALA A 184 -1.38 -3.44 -6.97
CA ALA A 184 -0.86 -2.19 -7.54
C ALA A 184 0.50 -2.37 -8.21
N SER A 185 1.27 -3.41 -7.89
CA SER A 185 2.52 -3.71 -8.57
C SER A 185 2.29 -4.27 -9.97
N HIS A 186 1.21 -5.01 -10.22
CA HIS A 186 0.82 -5.33 -11.60
C HIS A 186 0.44 -4.07 -12.40
N TYR A 187 -0.20 -3.09 -11.77
CA TYR A 187 -0.41 -1.78 -12.39
C TYR A 187 0.92 -1.05 -12.71
N LEU A 188 1.90 -1.10 -11.80
CA LEU A 188 3.23 -0.53 -12.04
C LEU A 188 3.94 -1.26 -13.19
N TRP A 189 3.82 -2.58 -13.27
CA TRP A 189 4.33 -3.35 -14.40
C TRP A 189 3.70 -2.90 -15.71
N GLN A 190 2.37 -2.81 -15.76
CA GLN A 190 1.63 -2.38 -16.96
C GLN A 190 2.05 -0.98 -17.43
N THR A 191 2.28 -0.05 -16.51
CA THR A 191 2.54 1.35 -16.85
C THR A 191 4.02 1.67 -17.08
N HIS A 192 4.94 0.93 -16.45
CA HIS A 192 6.38 1.24 -16.49
C HIS A 192 7.20 0.20 -17.24
N VAL A 193 6.72 -1.05 -17.36
CA VAL A 193 7.45 -2.15 -18.02
C VAL A 193 6.85 -2.45 -19.39
N GLN A 194 5.55 -2.69 -19.47
CA GLN A 194 4.89 -3.14 -20.71
C GLN A 194 5.13 -2.15 -21.87
N GLY A 195 5.67 -2.65 -22.98
CA GLY A 195 6.05 -1.86 -24.15
C GLY A 195 7.16 -0.83 -23.93
N ARG A 196 7.83 -0.82 -22.77
CA ARG A 196 8.84 0.19 -22.38
C ARG A 196 10.18 -0.43 -21.96
N ASP A 197 10.19 -1.33 -20.96
CA ASP A 197 11.41 -1.90 -20.36
C ASP A 197 11.35 -3.43 -20.19
N GLU A 198 10.52 -4.10 -21.01
CA GLU A 198 10.30 -5.55 -20.94
C GLU A 198 11.60 -6.36 -21.00
N ALA A 199 12.52 -6.00 -21.90
CA ALA A 199 13.77 -6.74 -22.04
C ALA A 199 14.62 -6.72 -20.76
N ALA A 200 14.60 -5.62 -19.99
CA ALA A 200 15.30 -5.57 -18.71
C ALA A 200 14.57 -6.37 -17.63
N CYS A 201 13.24 -6.28 -17.60
CA CYS A 201 12.41 -7.10 -16.72
C CYS A 201 12.63 -8.60 -16.96
N VAL A 202 12.60 -9.06 -18.21
CA VAL A 202 12.80 -10.46 -18.57
C VAL A 202 14.18 -10.98 -18.14
N ARG A 203 15.23 -10.15 -18.24
CA ARG A 203 16.57 -10.55 -17.77
C ARG A 203 16.66 -10.81 -16.26
N LEU A 204 15.80 -10.18 -15.47
CA LEU A 204 15.85 -10.24 -14.00
C LEU A 204 14.80 -11.18 -13.39
N PHE A 205 13.59 -11.20 -13.95
CA PHE A 205 12.44 -11.93 -13.42
C PHE A 205 12.08 -13.16 -14.26
N GLY A 206 12.52 -13.22 -15.53
CA GLY A 206 12.11 -14.26 -16.48
C GLY A 206 11.05 -13.78 -17.48
N ASP A 207 10.75 -14.62 -18.47
CA ASP A 207 9.77 -14.32 -19.50
C ASP A 207 8.35 -14.50 -18.97
N HIS A 208 7.62 -13.39 -18.84
CA HIS A 208 6.24 -13.36 -18.34
C HIS A 208 5.22 -14.04 -19.28
N ASN A 209 5.63 -14.49 -20.47
CA ASN A 209 4.80 -15.29 -21.38
C ASN A 209 5.13 -16.78 -21.36
N ASN A 210 6.18 -17.21 -20.64
CA ASN A 210 6.66 -18.59 -20.71
C ASN A 210 7.19 -19.11 -19.36
N PRO A 211 6.49 -20.06 -18.70
CA PRO A 211 5.20 -20.64 -19.11
C PRO A 211 4.05 -19.62 -19.07
N SER A 212 2.90 -19.92 -19.68
CA SER A 212 1.73 -19.03 -19.54
C SER A 212 1.23 -19.04 -18.09
N TYR A 213 0.62 -17.94 -17.65
CA TYR A 213 0.06 -17.83 -16.30
C TYR A 213 -0.92 -18.97 -15.96
N SER A 214 -1.78 -19.34 -16.91
CA SER A 214 -2.73 -20.44 -16.77
C SER A 214 -2.10 -21.82 -16.62
N GLU A 215 -0.85 -22.01 -17.07
CA GLU A 215 -0.10 -23.24 -16.90
C GLU A 215 0.74 -23.21 -15.61
N ALA A 216 1.33 -22.05 -15.28
CA ALA A 216 2.21 -21.87 -14.14
C ALA A 216 1.49 -22.00 -12.80
N MET A 217 0.32 -21.37 -12.67
CA MET A 217 -0.39 -21.31 -11.38
C MET A 217 -0.86 -22.68 -10.89
N PRO A 218 -1.53 -23.53 -11.69
CA PRO A 218 -1.90 -24.88 -11.25
C PRO A 218 -0.68 -25.72 -10.87
N ALA A 219 0.42 -25.63 -11.63
CA ALA A 219 1.65 -26.35 -11.34
C ALA A 219 2.25 -25.93 -9.99
N TYR A 220 2.26 -24.63 -9.68
CA TYR A 220 2.72 -24.11 -8.39
C TYR A 220 1.86 -24.63 -7.23
N TYR A 221 0.53 -24.61 -7.34
CA TYR A 221 -0.34 -25.11 -6.28
C TYR A 221 -0.26 -26.63 -6.08
N GLU A 222 0.11 -27.38 -7.11
CA GLU A 222 0.32 -28.84 -7.02
C GLU A 222 1.69 -29.19 -6.42
N GLN A 223 2.75 -28.48 -6.82
CA GLN A 223 4.14 -28.84 -6.52
C GLN A 223 4.73 -28.06 -5.35
N GLY A 224 4.17 -26.88 -5.05
CA GLY A 224 4.75 -25.91 -4.12
C GLY A 224 5.94 -25.13 -4.73
N PRO A 225 6.55 -24.24 -3.94
CA PRO A 225 7.76 -23.53 -4.35
C PRO A 225 8.97 -24.49 -4.42
N PRO A 226 9.99 -24.21 -5.26
CA PRO A 226 11.26 -24.93 -5.25
C PRO A 226 11.94 -24.87 -3.87
N ASP A 227 12.65 -25.92 -3.43
CA ASP A 227 13.29 -25.97 -2.11
C ASP A 227 14.26 -24.79 -1.83
N ASP A 228 14.89 -24.27 -2.88
CA ASP A 228 15.85 -23.16 -2.86
C ASP A 228 15.21 -21.80 -3.23
N TRP A 229 13.88 -21.67 -3.17
CA TRP A 229 13.19 -20.44 -3.54
C TRP A 229 13.73 -19.22 -2.77
N ALA A 230 14.05 -19.37 -1.49
CA ALA A 230 14.53 -18.29 -0.62
C ALA A 230 15.91 -17.74 -1.04
N GLU A 231 16.65 -18.47 -1.88
CA GLU A 231 17.92 -18.00 -2.44
C GLU A 231 17.69 -17.03 -3.63
N HIS A 232 16.50 -17.05 -4.25
CA HIS A 232 16.24 -16.38 -5.53
C HIS A 232 15.05 -15.40 -5.51
N PHE A 233 14.09 -15.60 -4.62
CA PHE A 233 12.80 -14.91 -4.58
C PHE A 233 12.52 -14.30 -3.21
N ILE A 234 11.78 -13.20 -3.17
CA ILE A 234 11.43 -12.50 -1.92
C ILE A 234 10.37 -13.26 -1.10
N SER A 235 9.57 -14.09 -1.75
CA SER A 235 8.54 -14.94 -1.16
C SER A 235 8.47 -16.27 -1.92
N ALA A 236 7.85 -17.28 -1.31
CA ALA A 236 7.56 -18.53 -2.00
C ALA A 236 6.65 -18.30 -3.22
N TYR A 237 5.63 -17.45 -3.07
CA TYR A 237 4.67 -17.16 -4.14
C TYR A 237 5.32 -16.45 -5.34
N ALA A 238 6.36 -15.63 -5.12
CA ALA A 238 7.15 -15.04 -6.18
C ALA A 238 7.80 -16.08 -7.12
N SER A 239 8.02 -17.33 -6.67
CA SER A 239 8.53 -18.38 -7.55
C SER A 239 7.47 -19.00 -8.48
N SER A 240 6.20 -18.62 -8.33
CA SER A 240 5.08 -19.21 -9.09
C SER A 240 5.13 -18.82 -10.58
N HIS A 241 5.50 -17.58 -10.88
CA HIS A 241 5.54 -17.04 -12.24
C HIS A 241 6.36 -15.73 -12.29
N PRO A 242 7.09 -15.42 -13.39
CA PRO A 242 7.87 -14.18 -13.52
C PRO A 242 7.08 -12.88 -13.28
N TRP A 243 5.79 -12.89 -13.60
CA TRP A 243 4.92 -11.74 -13.36
C TRP A 243 4.62 -11.54 -11.86
N GLU A 244 4.49 -12.64 -11.11
CA GLU A 244 4.30 -12.64 -9.65
C GLU A 244 5.60 -12.28 -8.93
N ASP A 245 6.75 -12.74 -9.43
CA ASP A 245 8.07 -12.33 -8.92
C ASP A 245 8.26 -10.81 -8.98
N PHE A 246 7.85 -10.19 -10.10
CA PHE A 246 7.85 -8.74 -10.21
C PHE A 246 6.89 -8.09 -9.19
N ALA A 247 5.66 -8.57 -9.10
CA ALA A 247 4.63 -7.98 -8.23
C ALA A 247 5.02 -8.07 -6.75
N GLU A 248 5.47 -9.23 -6.29
CA GLU A 248 5.96 -9.46 -4.92
C GLU A 248 7.19 -8.62 -4.61
N THR A 249 8.16 -8.54 -5.54
CA THR A 249 9.37 -7.73 -5.33
C THR A 249 9.04 -6.24 -5.26
N ALA A 250 8.16 -5.75 -6.12
CA ALA A 250 7.73 -4.35 -6.12
C ALA A 250 6.87 -4.01 -4.89
N ALA A 251 6.00 -4.93 -4.45
CA ALA A 251 5.22 -4.78 -3.23
C ALA A 251 6.13 -4.70 -2.00
N PHE A 252 7.14 -5.59 -1.93
CA PHE A 252 8.16 -5.54 -0.88
C PHE A 252 8.98 -4.24 -0.92
N TYR A 253 9.33 -3.74 -2.10
CA TYR A 253 9.99 -2.44 -2.23
C TYR A 253 9.14 -1.29 -1.66
N LEU A 254 7.83 -1.27 -1.93
CA LEU A 254 6.91 -0.28 -1.35
C LEU A 254 6.87 -0.40 0.17
N ASP A 255 6.76 -1.63 0.69
CA ASP A 255 6.73 -1.87 2.13
C ASP A 255 8.03 -1.45 2.83
N MET A 256 9.18 -1.87 2.28
CA MET A 256 10.51 -1.50 2.77
C MET A 256 10.64 0.01 2.93
N ARG A 257 10.20 0.78 1.93
CA ARG A 257 10.21 2.26 2.00
C ARG A 257 9.32 2.80 3.10
N SER A 258 8.11 2.28 3.24
CA SER A 258 7.15 2.76 4.25
C SER A 258 7.61 2.43 5.66
N VAL A 259 8.24 1.26 5.87
CA VAL A 259 8.87 0.86 7.13
C VAL A 259 10.03 1.79 7.48
N VAL A 260 10.99 1.97 6.55
CA VAL A 260 12.15 2.85 6.79
C VAL A 260 11.73 4.29 7.06
N GLU A 261 10.75 4.83 6.32
CA GLU A 261 10.22 6.18 6.58
C GLU A 261 9.61 6.27 7.99
N THR A 262 8.85 5.26 8.41
CA THR A 262 8.22 5.23 9.74
C THR A 262 9.27 5.13 10.85
N VAL A 263 10.24 4.22 10.71
CA VAL A 263 11.28 4.03 11.73
C VAL A 263 12.15 5.28 11.85
N GLY A 264 12.56 5.87 10.73
CA GLY A 264 13.37 7.09 10.70
C GLY A 264 12.67 8.28 11.38
N GLN A 265 11.36 8.42 11.22
CA GLN A 265 10.58 9.49 11.86
C GLN A 265 10.46 9.32 13.38
N HIS A 266 10.34 8.09 13.88
CA HIS A 266 9.99 7.84 15.29
C HIS A 266 11.17 7.47 16.19
N PHE A 267 12.17 6.79 15.65
CA PHE A 267 13.26 6.23 16.45
C PHE A 267 14.58 6.98 16.28
N GLY A 268 14.63 8.01 15.42
CA GLY A 268 15.75 8.96 15.32
C GLY A 268 17.12 8.33 15.04
N ARG A 269 17.15 7.06 14.66
CA ARG A 269 18.34 6.34 14.25
C ARG A 269 18.28 6.20 12.75
N ASN A 270 19.38 6.61 12.14
CA ASN A 270 19.55 7.01 10.75
C ASN A 270 19.05 8.43 10.54
N ASN A 271 20.01 9.32 10.27
CA ASN A 271 19.82 10.53 9.47
C ASN A 271 19.29 10.13 8.08
N ALA A 272 18.16 9.43 8.01
CA ALA A 272 17.50 9.11 6.76
C ALA A 272 17.11 10.47 6.19
N PRO A 273 17.78 10.92 5.11
CA PRO A 273 17.54 12.24 4.58
C PRO A 273 16.05 12.37 4.28
N VAL A 274 15.47 13.51 4.59
CA VAL A 274 14.12 13.84 4.09
C VAL A 274 14.24 13.90 2.56
N GLY A 275 13.89 12.82 1.89
CA GLY A 275 14.08 12.69 0.45
C GLY A 275 14.30 11.26 -0.01
N ARG A 276 14.61 11.12 -1.30
CA ARG A 276 14.85 9.82 -1.92
C ARG A 276 16.23 9.29 -1.55
N GLN A 277 16.27 8.07 -1.02
CA GLN A 277 17.49 7.32 -0.72
C GLN A 277 17.81 6.35 -1.86
N SER A 278 19.07 5.91 -1.96
CA SER A 278 19.41 4.79 -2.85
C SER A 278 18.79 3.49 -2.34
N CYS A 279 18.52 2.55 -3.23
CA CYS A 279 18.05 1.20 -2.88
C CYS A 279 18.93 0.54 -1.81
N ASP A 280 20.27 0.62 -1.94
CA ASP A 280 21.19 0.03 -0.96
C ASP A 280 21.07 0.66 0.44
N THR A 281 20.83 1.97 0.50
CA THR A 281 20.61 2.67 1.78
C THR A 281 19.27 2.27 2.40
N LEU A 282 18.22 2.12 1.59
CA LEU A 282 16.92 1.64 2.05
C LEU A 282 17.02 0.24 2.62
N LEU A 283 17.71 -0.67 1.92
CA LEU A 283 17.95 -2.04 2.36
C LEU A 283 18.70 -2.09 3.68
N ALA A 284 19.79 -1.35 3.82
CA ALA A 284 20.56 -1.30 5.07
C ALA A 284 19.69 -0.82 6.26
N ASN A 285 18.91 0.24 6.07
CA ASN A 285 18.02 0.76 7.09
C ASN A 285 16.88 -0.22 7.43
N TYR A 286 16.34 -0.91 6.41
CA TYR A 286 15.29 -1.91 6.61
C TYR A 286 15.80 -3.11 7.40
N SER A 287 16.99 -3.62 7.08
CA SER A 287 17.62 -4.71 7.84
C SER A 287 17.87 -4.32 9.30
N GLU A 288 18.37 -3.10 9.55
CA GLU A 288 18.56 -2.61 10.92
C GLU A 288 17.24 -2.53 11.70
N ALA A 289 16.19 -1.99 11.06
CA ALA A 289 14.84 -1.94 11.63
C ALA A 289 14.28 -3.34 11.92
N GLY A 290 14.48 -4.28 10.98
CA GLY A 290 14.07 -5.68 11.07
C GLY A 290 14.64 -6.37 12.30
N PHE A 291 15.94 -6.23 12.58
CA PHE A 291 16.54 -6.84 13.77
C PHE A 291 15.86 -6.36 15.06
N GLY A 292 15.67 -5.06 15.22
CA GLY A 292 15.04 -4.52 16.42
C GLY A 292 13.58 -4.93 16.58
N LEU A 293 12.80 -4.80 15.51
CA LEU A 293 11.36 -5.10 15.53
C LEU A 293 11.08 -6.59 15.71
N ASN A 294 11.85 -7.46 15.05
CA ASN A 294 11.70 -8.91 15.19
C ASN A 294 12.06 -9.38 16.60
N GLU A 295 13.12 -8.85 17.20
CA GLU A 295 13.46 -9.18 18.60
C GLU A 295 12.39 -8.69 19.59
N VAL A 296 11.79 -7.51 19.37
CA VAL A 296 10.64 -7.05 20.16
C VAL A 296 9.46 -8.01 20.03
N ASN A 297 9.12 -8.44 18.80
CA ASN A 297 8.04 -9.40 18.58
C ASN A 297 8.33 -10.75 19.27
N ARG A 298 9.55 -11.28 19.14
CA ARG A 298 9.97 -12.52 19.81
C ARG A 298 9.91 -12.40 21.34
N CYS A 299 10.26 -11.26 21.92
CA CYS A 299 10.09 -11.00 23.36
C CYS A 299 8.62 -11.05 23.80
N LEU A 300 7.69 -10.72 22.91
CA LEU A 300 6.24 -10.79 23.16
C LEU A 300 5.63 -12.15 22.79
N GLY A 301 6.42 -13.10 22.27
CA GLY A 301 5.93 -14.38 21.76
C GLY A 301 5.14 -14.27 20.45
N LEU A 302 5.36 -13.19 19.69
CA LEU A 302 4.75 -12.96 18.38
C LEU A 302 5.70 -13.43 17.27
N THR A 303 5.14 -13.66 16.07
CA THR A 303 5.92 -13.92 14.86
C THR A 303 6.74 -12.69 14.47
N ASP A 304 7.81 -12.88 13.70
CA ASP A 304 8.64 -11.78 13.20
C ASP A 304 7.79 -10.74 12.45
N ALA A 305 8.06 -9.46 12.75
CA ALA A 305 7.35 -8.32 12.17
C ALA A 305 7.78 -8.07 10.72
N LEU A 306 9.05 -8.30 10.41
CA LEU A 306 9.69 -8.14 9.10
C LEU A 306 10.47 -9.43 8.79
N PRO A 307 9.78 -10.51 8.42
CA PRO A 307 10.34 -11.87 8.29
C PRO A 307 11.10 -12.11 6.98
N GLU A 308 11.08 -11.17 6.04
CA GLU A 308 11.58 -11.40 4.69
C GLU A 308 13.12 -11.55 4.66
N VAL A 309 13.58 -12.48 3.84
CA VAL A 309 15.00 -12.72 3.59
C VAL A 309 15.36 -12.14 2.22
N VAL A 310 16.27 -11.17 2.22
CA VAL A 310 16.70 -10.49 0.99
C VAL A 310 18.02 -11.09 0.49
N SER A 311 17.92 -12.00 -0.48
CA SER A 311 19.07 -12.65 -1.11
C SER A 311 19.74 -11.74 -2.16
N PRO A 312 21.00 -12.02 -2.58
CA PRO A 312 21.67 -11.20 -3.60
C PRO A 312 20.89 -11.06 -4.93
N PRO A 313 20.25 -12.12 -5.48
CA PRO A 313 19.36 -11.97 -6.64
C PRO A 313 18.20 -11.00 -6.39
N VAL A 314 17.58 -11.03 -5.21
CA VAL A 314 16.48 -10.12 -4.84
C VAL A 314 16.97 -8.68 -4.74
N VAL A 315 18.19 -8.45 -4.24
CA VAL A 315 18.79 -7.10 -4.23
C VAL A 315 18.87 -6.50 -5.63
N GLU A 316 19.28 -7.28 -6.63
CA GLU A 316 19.36 -6.78 -8.02
C GLU A 316 17.96 -6.45 -8.59
N LYS A 317 16.96 -7.28 -8.29
CA LYS A 317 15.56 -7.01 -8.66
C LYS A 317 15.06 -5.73 -7.98
N LEU A 318 15.35 -5.51 -6.71
CA LEU A 318 14.97 -4.30 -5.96
C LEU A 318 15.65 -3.04 -6.51
N ARG A 319 16.92 -3.12 -6.91
CA ARG A 319 17.61 -2.00 -7.58
C ARG A 319 16.96 -1.67 -8.92
N TYR A 320 16.50 -2.68 -9.66
CA TYR A 320 15.73 -2.45 -10.88
C TYR A 320 14.41 -1.76 -10.59
N ILE A 321 13.62 -2.22 -9.60
CA ILE A 321 12.38 -1.55 -9.19
C ILE A 321 12.64 -0.09 -8.78
N ASP A 322 13.67 0.18 -7.95
CA ASP A 322 14.04 1.54 -7.56
C ASP A 322 14.38 2.42 -8.78
N SER A 323 15.16 1.88 -9.72
CA SER A 323 15.49 2.60 -10.95
C SER A 323 14.25 2.82 -11.84
N LEU A 324 13.35 1.85 -11.93
CA LEU A 324 12.16 1.89 -12.76
C LEU A 324 11.19 2.97 -12.27
N LEU A 325 10.86 2.94 -10.98
CA LEU A 325 9.86 3.81 -10.34
C LEU A 325 10.33 5.24 -10.11
N SER A 326 11.52 5.58 -10.57
CA SER A 326 12.06 6.93 -10.46
C SER A 326 12.39 7.61 -11.76
N ARG A 327 12.14 6.93 -12.87
CA ARG A 327 12.04 7.58 -14.17
C ARG A 327 10.72 8.34 -14.18
N PRO A 328 10.68 9.60 -14.68
CA PRO A 328 9.41 10.25 -14.96
C PRO A 328 8.60 9.36 -15.90
N VAL A 329 7.29 9.24 -15.66
CA VAL A 329 6.40 8.66 -16.67
C VAL A 329 6.38 9.63 -17.85
N GLY A 330 7.15 9.29 -18.89
CA GLY A 330 7.11 9.97 -20.19
C GLY A 330 5.82 9.72 -20.92
#